data_AF-A0A7R6ZX33-F1
#
_entry.id   AF-A0A7R6ZX33-F1
#
_cell.length_a   1.000
_cell.length_b   1.000
_cell.length_c   1.000
_cell.angle_alpha   90.00
_cell.angle_beta   90.00
_cell.angle_gamma   90.00
#
_symmetry.space_group_name_H-M   'P 1'
#
loop_
_entity.id
_entity.type
_entity.pdbx_description
1 polymer ?
#
loop_
_entity_poly.entity_id
_entity_poly.type
_entity_poly.pdbx_seq_one_letter_code
_entity_poly.pdbx_strand_id
1 'polypeptide(L)'
;MALKKIEDKTPISRFREFLEAREYIESFEKHEEDDVFAAIDYMLIHKEYHYLLRMILEHCQKPGIEKLSSYVFARLDCLKREEDKKLLQQLLLCKNNGIGKNVFTYILSCCEFMDVERLLKEYPISGEELQGLLEYGDCQSVRRFAEKLHDDLFERLRILEEFFELYHRKSENE
;
A
#
# COMPACT_ATOMS: atom_id res chain seq x y z
N MET A 1 28.88 -12.51 1.16
CA MET A 1 29.05 -11.17 0.57
C MET A 1 28.40 -10.17 1.51
N ALA A 2 29.18 -9.23 2.05
CA ALA A 2 28.70 -8.30 3.08
C ALA A 2 27.85 -7.19 2.45
N LEU A 3 26.62 -7.02 2.95
CA LEU A 3 25.76 -5.88 2.64
C LEU A 3 26.44 -4.61 3.17
N LYS A 4 26.87 -3.75 2.26
CA LYS A 4 27.29 -2.38 2.60
C LYS A 4 26.07 -1.67 3.18
N LYS A 5 26.13 -1.35 4.47
CA LYS A 5 25.30 -0.31 5.10
C LYS A 5 25.38 0.94 4.25
N ILE A 6 24.26 1.35 3.68
CA ILE A 6 24.13 2.68 3.08
C ILE A 6 24.20 3.64 4.27
N GLU A 7 25.32 4.35 4.34
CA GLU A 7 25.63 5.33 5.38
C GLU A 7 24.58 6.45 5.36
N ASP A 8 24.12 6.81 6.58
CA ASP A 8 23.43 8.05 6.89
C ASP A 8 24.11 9.24 6.19
N LYS A 9 23.39 9.87 5.26
CA LYS A 9 23.72 11.21 4.79
C LYS A 9 22.60 12.15 5.18
N THR A 10 22.87 12.88 6.26
CA THR A 10 22.36 14.20 6.66
C THR A 10 21.39 14.84 5.66
N PRO A 11 20.20 15.31 6.11
CA PRO A 11 19.26 15.96 5.21
C PRO A 11 19.88 17.19 4.58
N ILE A 12 19.81 17.24 3.26
CA ILE A 12 20.00 18.48 2.51
C ILE A 12 18.82 19.37 2.92
N SER A 13 19.01 20.23 3.92
CA SER A 13 18.02 21.24 4.34
C SER A 13 17.94 22.32 3.25
N ARG A 14 17.24 22.00 2.16
CA ARG A 14 16.82 22.97 1.14
C ARG A 14 15.58 23.74 1.59
N PHE A 15 14.67 23.07 2.29
CA PHE A 15 13.41 23.65 2.79
C PHE A 15 13.56 24.12 4.23
N ARG A 16 13.05 25.32 4.53
CA ARG A 16 13.07 25.91 5.88
C ARG A 16 11.78 25.70 6.64
N GLU A 17 10.68 25.49 5.93
CA GLU A 17 9.35 25.40 6.53
C GLU A 17 8.48 24.33 5.85
N PHE A 18 7.52 23.80 6.60
CA PHE A 18 6.51 22.86 6.10
C PHE A 18 5.80 23.41 4.86
N LEU A 19 5.41 24.69 4.87
CA LEU A 19 4.67 25.30 3.77
C LEU A 19 5.45 25.31 2.45
N GLU A 20 6.77 25.48 2.54
CA GLU A 20 7.65 25.48 1.38
C GLU A 20 7.72 24.08 0.77
N ALA A 21 8.02 23.06 1.56
CA ALA A 21 8.03 21.67 1.09
C ALA A 21 6.65 21.24 0.57
N ARG A 22 5.56 21.73 1.19
CA ARG A 22 4.19 21.45 0.79
C ARG A 22 3.90 21.89 -0.64
N GLU A 23 4.33 23.09 -1.02
CA GLU A 23 4.07 23.66 -2.35
C GLU A 23 4.65 22.78 -3.47
N TYR A 24 5.88 22.29 -3.28
CA TYR A 24 6.55 21.41 -4.24
C TYR A 24 5.82 20.09 -4.42
N ILE A 25 5.29 19.54 -3.33
CA ILE A 25 4.56 18.26 -3.35
C ILE A 25 3.17 18.44 -3.98
N GLU A 26 2.42 19.50 -3.62
CA GLU A 26 1.07 19.74 -4.17
C GLU A 26 1.09 20.09 -5.66
N SER A 27 2.18 20.72 -6.11
CA SER A 27 2.39 21.12 -7.50
C SER A 27 3.46 20.29 -8.21
N PHE A 28 3.67 19.04 -7.82
CA PHE A 28 4.79 18.20 -8.27
C PHE A 28 5.00 18.14 -9.80
N GLU A 29 3.92 18.25 -10.58
CA GLU A 29 3.97 18.25 -12.04
C GLU A 29 4.71 19.46 -12.63
N LYS A 30 4.91 20.52 -11.83
CA LYS A 30 5.53 21.79 -12.23
C LYS A 30 6.98 21.95 -11.74
N HIS A 31 7.47 21.01 -10.94
CA HIS A 31 8.79 21.08 -10.32
C HIS A 31 9.69 19.96 -10.84
N GLU A 32 11.01 20.16 -10.73
CA GLU A 32 11.96 19.09 -11.01
C GLU A 32 11.81 17.96 -10.00
N GLU A 33 11.96 16.72 -10.46
CA GLU A 33 11.76 15.53 -9.65
C GLU A 33 12.63 15.51 -8.38
N ASP A 34 13.89 15.92 -8.50
CA ASP A 34 14.84 15.97 -7.38
C ASP A 34 14.37 16.93 -6.27
N ASP A 35 13.74 18.06 -6.64
CA ASP A 35 13.23 19.02 -5.66
C ASP A 35 11.96 18.49 -4.98
N VAL A 36 11.09 17.80 -5.72
CA VAL A 36 9.90 17.14 -5.14
C VAL A 36 10.32 16.04 -4.17
N PHE A 37 11.31 15.21 -4.54
CA PHE A 37 11.81 14.15 -3.65
C PHE A 37 12.50 14.71 -2.41
N ALA A 38 13.25 15.80 -2.54
CA ALA A 38 13.81 16.50 -1.38
C ALA A 38 12.72 17.05 -0.45
N ALA A 39 11.60 17.54 -1.00
CA ALA A 39 10.46 17.99 -0.20
C ALA A 39 9.78 16.82 0.53
N ILE A 40 9.65 15.66 -0.14
CA ILE A 40 9.14 14.44 0.49
C ILE A 40 10.06 13.98 1.63
N ASP A 41 11.37 13.94 1.40
CA ASP A 41 12.34 13.55 2.44
C ASP A 41 12.24 14.48 3.66
N TYR A 42 12.10 15.80 3.44
CA TYR A 42 11.84 16.75 4.51
C TYR A 42 10.58 16.37 5.30
N MET A 43 9.46 16.10 4.62
CA MET A 43 8.19 15.70 5.27
C MET A 43 8.33 14.38 6.06
N LEU A 44 9.06 13.40 5.51
CA LEU A 44 9.30 12.12 6.17
C LEU A 44 10.11 12.29 7.45
N ILE A 45 11.19 13.09 7.41
CA ILE A 45 12.03 13.37 8.58
C ILE A 45 11.23 14.05 9.70
N HIS A 46 10.31 14.94 9.33
CA HIS A 46 9.44 15.63 10.28
C HIS A 46 8.19 14.82 10.66
N LYS A 47 8.07 13.58 10.18
CA LYS A 47 6.96 12.65 10.46
C LYS A 47 5.59 13.17 10.03
N GLU A 48 5.56 13.93 8.94
CA GLU A 48 4.34 14.44 8.32
C GLU A 48 3.66 13.38 7.44
N TYR A 49 3.59 12.14 7.96
CA TYR A 49 3.10 10.96 7.25
C TYR A 49 1.64 11.10 6.85
N HIS A 50 0.81 11.60 7.78
CA HIS A 50 -0.60 11.84 7.52
C HIS A 50 -0.83 12.74 6.31
N TYR A 51 -0.04 13.82 6.23
CA TYR A 51 -0.11 14.77 5.12
C TYR A 51 0.27 14.11 3.80
N LEU A 52 1.39 13.39 3.75
CA LEU A 52 1.84 12.68 2.55
C LEU A 52 0.80 11.67 2.05
N LEU A 53 0.22 10.87 2.95
CA LEU A 53 -0.81 9.89 2.61
C LEU A 53 -2.07 10.58 2.07
N ARG A 54 -2.50 11.68 2.69
CA ARG A 54 -3.66 12.45 2.22
C ARG A 54 -3.40 13.06 0.85
N MET A 55 -2.20 13.58 0.61
CA MET A 55 -1.81 14.15 -0.67
C MET A 55 -1.84 13.09 -1.78
N ILE A 56 -1.28 11.89 -1.53
CA ILE A 56 -1.35 10.78 -2.50
C ILE A 56 -2.80 10.42 -2.80
N LEU A 57 -3.67 10.38 -1.78
CA LEU A 57 -5.08 10.05 -1.95
C LEU A 57 -5.84 11.10 -2.77
N GLU A 58 -5.65 12.38 -2.46
CA GLU A 58 -6.25 13.51 -3.19
C GLU A 58 -5.81 13.52 -4.66
N HIS A 59 -4.59 13.09 -4.94
CA HIS A 59 -3.98 13.08 -6.27
C HIS A 59 -3.95 11.71 -6.93
N CYS A 60 -4.70 10.73 -6.44
CA CYS A 60 -4.50 9.33 -6.79
C CYS A 60 -4.77 9.00 -8.28
N GLN A 61 -5.38 9.93 -9.02
CA GLN A 61 -5.63 9.82 -10.46
C GLN A 61 -4.71 10.72 -11.33
N LYS A 62 -3.81 11.50 -10.73
CA LYS A 62 -2.91 12.37 -11.49
C LYS A 62 -1.77 11.58 -12.13
N PRO A 63 -1.31 11.94 -13.35
CA PRO A 63 -0.09 11.38 -13.92
C PRO A 63 1.12 11.58 -12.99
N GLY A 64 2.03 10.61 -12.94
CA GLY A 64 3.25 10.69 -12.13
C GLY A 64 3.09 10.42 -10.63
N ILE A 65 1.86 10.41 -10.10
CA ILE A 65 1.62 10.15 -8.67
C ILE A 65 2.09 8.75 -8.24
N GLU A 66 2.04 7.76 -9.14
CA GLU A 66 2.51 6.41 -8.86
C GLU A 66 3.99 6.40 -8.48
N LYS A 67 4.82 7.14 -9.22
CA LYS A 67 6.25 7.26 -8.96
C LYS A 67 6.52 7.92 -7.61
N LEU A 68 5.78 8.99 -7.30
CA LEU A 68 5.85 9.65 -6.00
C LEU A 68 5.40 8.72 -4.86
N SER A 69 4.29 8.00 -5.04
CA SER A 69 3.80 7.05 -4.05
C SER A 69 4.83 5.96 -3.78
N SER A 70 5.48 5.43 -4.82
CA SER A 70 6.54 4.42 -4.69
C SER A 70 7.72 4.97 -3.89
N TYR A 71 8.14 6.20 -4.18
CA TYR A 71 9.22 6.88 -3.44
C TYR A 71 8.88 7.06 -1.95
N VAL A 72 7.65 7.52 -1.65
CA VAL A 72 7.14 7.71 -0.28
C VAL A 72 7.14 6.37 0.47
N PHE A 73 6.48 5.34 -0.07
CA PHE A 73 6.31 4.05 0.62
C PHE A 73 7.63 3.28 0.79
N ALA A 74 8.63 3.51 -0.06
CA ALA A 74 9.96 2.92 0.12
C ALA A 74 10.74 3.51 1.32
N ARG A 75 10.35 4.69 1.82
CA ARG A 75 11.05 5.41 2.90
C ARG A 75 10.19 5.68 4.13
N LEU A 76 8.89 5.40 4.05
CA LEU A 76 7.94 5.64 5.12
C LEU A 76 8.19 4.67 6.28
N ASP A 77 8.26 5.18 7.50
CA ASP A 77 8.28 4.34 8.70
C ASP A 77 6.90 3.70 8.94
N CYS A 78 6.89 2.50 9.52
CA CYS A 78 5.67 1.81 9.92
C CYS A 78 4.74 2.68 10.78
N LEU A 79 3.54 2.93 10.24
CA LEU A 79 2.54 3.82 10.82
C LEU A 79 1.93 3.25 12.10
N LYS A 80 1.82 4.10 13.13
CA LYS A 80 1.24 3.74 14.42
C LYS A 80 -0.18 4.29 14.62
N ARG A 81 -0.45 5.48 14.07
CA ARG A 81 -1.74 6.19 14.25
C ARG A 81 -2.84 5.51 13.44
N GLU A 82 -4.03 5.43 14.02
CA GLU A 82 -5.17 4.77 13.40
C GLU A 82 -5.73 5.57 12.22
N GLU A 83 -5.60 6.90 12.27
CA GLU A 83 -5.99 7.80 11.18
C GLU A 83 -5.15 7.53 9.91
N ASP A 84 -3.85 7.32 10.07
CA ASP A 84 -2.94 7.05 8.95
C ASP A 84 -3.20 5.66 8.36
N LYS A 85 -3.50 4.68 9.22
CA LYS A 85 -3.92 3.34 8.81
C LYS A 85 -5.22 3.36 8.00
N LYS A 86 -6.19 4.21 8.37
CA LYS A 86 -7.42 4.40 7.58
C LYS A 86 -7.13 4.98 6.20
N LEU A 87 -6.16 5.89 6.09
CA LEU A 87 -5.72 6.41 4.79
C LEU A 87 -5.09 5.30 3.92
N LEU A 88 -4.31 4.38 4.49
CA LEU A 88 -3.81 3.22 3.74
C LEU A 88 -4.95 2.38 3.14
N GLN A 89 -6.01 2.11 3.91
CA GLN A 89 -7.17 1.36 3.41
C GLN A 89 -7.87 2.08 2.26
N GLN A 90 -7.97 3.40 2.32
CA GLN A 90 -8.54 4.20 1.23
C GLN A 90 -7.63 4.19 -0.01
N LEU A 91 -6.32 4.23 0.18
CA LEU A 91 -5.34 4.18 -0.90
C LEU A 91 -5.31 2.82 -1.60
N LEU A 92 -5.46 1.72 -0.86
CA LEU A 92 -5.63 0.38 -1.43
C LEU A 92 -6.81 0.30 -2.40
N LEU A 93 -7.90 1.02 -2.09
CA LEU A 93 -9.12 1.02 -2.87
C LEU A 93 -9.19 2.15 -3.91
N CYS A 94 -8.12 2.94 -4.09
CA CYS A 94 -8.08 3.91 -5.18
C CYS A 94 -8.04 3.16 -6.52
N LYS A 95 -8.64 3.75 -7.58
CA LYS A 95 -8.65 3.18 -8.94
C LYS A 95 -7.26 3.00 -9.57
N ASN A 96 -6.24 3.60 -8.97
CA ASN A 96 -4.87 3.47 -9.43
C ASN A 96 -4.22 2.22 -8.83
N ASN A 97 -4.14 1.16 -9.64
CA ASN A 97 -3.58 -0.12 -9.23
C ASN A 97 -2.09 -0.02 -8.83
N GLY A 98 -1.32 0.91 -9.41
CA GLY A 98 0.09 1.11 -9.05
C GLY A 98 0.24 1.59 -7.61
N ILE A 99 -0.60 2.54 -7.19
CA ILE A 99 -0.65 2.99 -5.78
C ILE A 99 -1.11 1.85 -4.88
N GLY A 100 -2.16 1.10 -5.28
CA GLY A 100 -2.65 -0.06 -4.54
C GLY A 100 -1.55 -1.08 -4.26
N LYS A 101 -0.76 -1.45 -5.28
CA LYS A 101 0.39 -2.35 -5.15
C LYS A 101 1.49 -1.80 -4.22
N ASN A 102 1.80 -0.51 -4.31
CA ASN A 102 2.78 0.14 -3.43
C ASN A 102 2.32 0.08 -1.96
N VAL A 103 1.05 0.37 -1.71
CA VAL A 103 0.45 0.34 -0.35
C VAL A 103 0.39 -1.09 0.19
N PHE A 104 -0.02 -2.05 -0.64
CA PHE A 104 -0.05 -3.47 -0.27
C PHE A 104 1.33 -3.95 0.18
N THR A 105 2.35 -3.69 -0.65
CA THR A 105 3.75 -4.06 -0.36
C THR A 105 4.22 -3.43 0.96
N TYR A 106 3.89 -2.15 1.16
CA TYR A 106 4.22 -1.43 2.39
C TYR A 106 3.54 -2.01 3.64
N ILE A 107 2.26 -2.41 3.54
CA ILE A 107 1.55 -3.05 4.67
C ILE A 107 2.21 -4.38 5.04
N LEU A 108 2.61 -5.17 4.05
CA LEU A 108 3.31 -6.44 4.30
C LEU A 108 4.70 -6.22 4.93
N SER A 109 5.46 -5.23 4.45
CA SER A 109 6.78 -4.93 5.03
C SER A 109 6.70 -4.44 6.47
N CYS A 110 5.56 -3.86 6.87
CA CYS A 110 5.28 -3.41 8.23
C CYS A 110 4.42 -4.36 9.06
N CYS A 111 4.29 -5.63 8.65
CA CYS A 111 3.34 -6.58 9.24
C CYS A 111 3.56 -6.89 10.74
N GLU A 112 4.75 -6.64 11.29
CA GLU A 112 5.00 -6.80 12.73
C GLU A 112 4.36 -5.68 13.57
N PHE A 113 4.09 -4.52 12.94
CA PHE A 113 3.56 -3.32 13.59
C PHE A 113 2.10 -3.04 13.23
N MET A 114 1.55 -3.79 12.27
CA MET A 114 0.23 -3.57 11.71
C MET A 114 -0.62 -4.84 11.76
N ASP A 115 -1.93 -4.64 11.91
CA ASP A 115 -2.90 -5.71 11.74
C ASP A 115 -3.25 -5.83 10.25
N VAL A 116 -2.49 -6.67 9.55
CA VAL A 116 -2.61 -6.92 8.10
C VAL A 116 -4.01 -7.43 7.76
N GLU A 117 -4.57 -8.34 8.58
CA GLU A 117 -5.91 -8.89 8.37
C GLU A 117 -6.95 -7.77 8.37
N ARG A 118 -6.86 -6.85 9.35
CA ARG A 118 -7.78 -5.72 9.45
C ARG A 118 -7.62 -4.74 8.29
N LEU A 119 -6.38 -4.46 7.87
CA LEU A 119 -6.10 -3.48 6.83
C LEU A 119 -6.52 -3.98 5.44
N LEU A 120 -6.29 -5.26 5.14
CA LEU A 120 -6.54 -5.84 3.82
C LEU A 120 -7.92 -6.50 3.67
N LYS A 121 -8.78 -6.44 4.69
CA LYS A 121 -10.09 -7.12 4.72
C LYS A 121 -10.96 -6.90 3.49
N GLU A 122 -10.96 -5.68 2.95
CA GLU A 122 -11.80 -5.28 1.79
C GLU A 122 -11.00 -5.22 0.48
N TYR A 123 -9.70 -5.53 0.52
CA TYR A 123 -8.83 -5.40 -0.64
C TYR A 123 -8.94 -6.63 -1.54
N PRO A 124 -9.32 -6.47 -2.83
CA PRO A 124 -9.39 -7.59 -3.76
C PRO A 124 -7.99 -8.00 -4.20
N ILE A 125 -7.40 -8.95 -3.49
CA ILE A 125 -6.05 -9.43 -3.75
C ILE A 125 -5.96 -10.18 -5.09
N SER A 126 -4.97 -9.83 -5.90
CA SER A 126 -4.68 -10.47 -7.18
C SER A 126 -3.78 -11.72 -7.02
N GLY A 127 -3.66 -12.51 -8.09
CA GLY A 127 -2.77 -13.68 -8.10
C GLY A 127 -1.29 -13.33 -7.88
N GLU A 128 -0.83 -12.17 -8.36
CA GLU A 128 0.54 -11.69 -8.12
C GLU A 128 0.76 -11.34 -6.64
N GLU A 129 -0.22 -10.68 -6.02
CA GLU A 129 -0.14 -10.27 -4.62
C GLU A 129 -0.23 -11.45 -3.65
N LEU A 130 -0.95 -12.51 -4.02
CA LEU A 130 -0.93 -13.78 -3.31
C LEU A 130 0.47 -14.38 -3.24
N GLN A 131 1.25 -14.30 -4.33
CA GLN A 131 2.64 -14.75 -4.31
C GLN A 131 3.49 -13.88 -3.37
N GLY A 132 3.23 -12.57 -3.33
CA GLY A 132 3.90 -11.64 -2.41
C GLY A 132 3.69 -11.98 -0.92
N LEU A 133 2.57 -12.61 -0.54
CA LEU A 133 2.36 -13.06 0.85
C LEU A 133 3.41 -14.08 1.30
N LEU A 134 3.98 -14.87 0.39
CA LEU A 134 4.98 -15.89 0.71
C LEU A 134 6.26 -15.27 1.27
N GLU A 135 6.66 -14.10 0.78
CA GLU A 135 7.86 -13.38 1.25
C GLU A 135 7.75 -12.97 2.72
N TYR A 136 6.53 -12.75 3.19
CA TYR A 136 6.21 -12.34 4.57
C TYR A 136 5.52 -13.46 5.36
N GLY A 137 5.62 -14.70 4.88
CA GLY A 137 4.95 -15.86 5.45
C GLY A 137 5.33 -16.14 6.90
N ASP A 138 6.46 -15.64 7.39
CA ASP A 138 6.87 -15.78 8.80
C ASP A 138 6.16 -14.83 9.77
N CYS A 139 5.50 -13.81 9.24
CA CYS A 139 4.82 -12.82 10.04
C CYS A 139 3.44 -13.30 10.50
N GLN A 140 3.20 -13.31 11.82
CA GLN A 140 1.95 -13.83 12.38
C GLN A 140 0.70 -13.10 11.86
N SER A 141 0.78 -11.80 11.60
CA SER A 141 -0.37 -11.07 11.06
C SER A 141 -0.66 -11.44 9.60
N VAL A 142 0.37 -11.69 8.79
CA VAL A 142 0.22 -12.16 7.40
C VAL A 142 -0.31 -13.58 7.37
N ARG A 143 0.20 -14.48 8.23
CA ARG A 143 -0.32 -15.86 8.35
C ARG A 143 -1.81 -15.89 8.63
N ARG A 144 -2.27 -15.14 9.65
CA ARG A 144 -3.69 -15.03 9.99
C ARG A 144 -4.55 -14.51 8.84
N PHE A 145 -4.05 -13.49 8.13
CA PHE A 145 -4.72 -12.98 6.94
C PHE A 145 -4.81 -14.05 5.84
N ALA A 146 -3.73 -14.77 5.56
CA ALA A 146 -3.68 -15.82 4.54
C ALA A 146 -4.60 -17.01 4.87
N GLU A 147 -4.66 -17.44 6.12
CA GLU A 147 -5.58 -18.49 6.59
C GLU A 147 -7.04 -18.07 6.37
N LYS A 148 -7.40 -16.85 6.78
CA LYS A 148 -8.75 -16.32 6.58
C LYS A 148 -9.12 -16.19 5.10
N LEU A 149 -8.18 -15.71 4.29
CA LEU A 149 -8.36 -15.60 2.85
C LEU A 149 -8.56 -16.96 2.20
N HIS A 150 -7.83 -17.99 2.65
CA HIS A 150 -8.03 -19.37 2.20
C HIS A 150 -9.44 -19.85 2.52
N ASP A 151 -9.91 -19.66 3.76
CA ASP A 151 -11.25 -20.09 4.18
C ASP A 151 -12.35 -19.38 3.37
N ASP A 152 -12.21 -18.06 3.17
CA ASP A 152 -13.14 -17.26 2.37
C ASP A 152 -13.17 -17.72 0.89
N LEU A 153 -12.02 -18.05 0.30
CA LEU A 153 -11.91 -18.54 -1.08
C LEU A 153 -12.48 -19.96 -1.22
N PHE A 154 -12.20 -20.83 -0.26
CA PHE A 154 -12.71 -22.20 -0.24
C PHE A 154 -14.24 -22.22 -0.17
N GLU A 155 -14.83 -21.40 0.69
CA GLU A 155 -16.29 -21.31 0.80
C GLU A 155 -16.94 -20.78 -0.48
N ARG A 156 -16.32 -19.79 -1.14
CA ARG A 156 -16.79 -19.30 -2.45
C ARG A 156 -16.73 -20.37 -3.53
N LEU A 157 -15.67 -21.18 -3.55
CA LEU A 157 -15.54 -22.29 -4.49
C LEU A 157 -16.63 -23.34 -4.26
N ARG A 158 -16.87 -23.72 -3.00
CA ARG A 158 -17.93 -24.67 -2.63
C ARG A 158 -19.30 -24.22 -3.13
N ILE A 159 -19.64 -22.95 -2.95
CA ILE A 159 -20.91 -22.37 -3.43
C ILE A 159 -21.01 -22.41 -4.97
N LEU A 160 -19.91 -22.15 -5.68
CA LEU A 160 -19.88 -22.22 -7.15
C LEU A 160 -20.06 -23.65 -7.66
N GLU A 161 -19.45 -24.63 -7.00
CA GLU A 161 -19.61 -26.05 -7.33
C GLU A 161 -21.09 -26.47 -7.19
N GLU A 162 -21.73 -26.13 -6.07
CA GLU A 162 -23.16 -26.39 -5.86
C GLU A 162 -24.05 -25.75 -6.94
N PHE A 163 -23.71 -24.53 -7.36
CA PHE A 163 -24.43 -23.86 -8.44
C PHE A 163 -24.34 -24.65 -9.76
N PHE A 164 -23.13 -25.06 -10.17
CA PHE A 164 -22.94 -25.78 -11.42
C PHE A 164 -23.59 -27.17 -11.39
N GLU A 165 -23.56 -27.88 -10.26
CA GLU A 165 -24.30 -29.13 -10.11
C GLU A 165 -25.81 -28.94 -10.32
N LEU A 166 -26.39 -27.91 -9.71
CA LEU A 166 -27.81 -27.58 -9.87
C LEU A 166 -28.14 -27.15 -11.30
N TYR A 167 -27.27 -26.37 -11.92
CA TYR A 167 -27.42 -25.93 -13.31
C TYR A 167 -27.42 -27.12 -14.27
N HIS A 168 -26.45 -28.03 -14.14
CA HIS A 168 -26.36 -29.23 -14.97
C HIS A 168 -27.59 -30.12 -14.81
N ARG A 169 -28.03 -30.38 -13.57
CA ARG A 169 -29.25 -31.16 -13.31
C ARG A 169 -30.49 -30.53 -13.95
N LYS A 170 -30.61 -29.20 -13.99
CA LYS A 170 -31.73 -28.53 -14.67
C LYS A 170 -31.64 -28.68 -16.18
N SER A 171 -30.46 -28.47 -16.76
CA SER A 171 -30.24 -28.58 -18.21
C SER A 171 -30.44 -29.99 -18.76
N GLU A 172 -30.28 -31.03 -17.93
CA GLU A 172 -30.53 -32.43 -18.33
C GLU A 172 -32.01 -32.84 -18.23
N ASN A 173 -32.84 -32.04 -17.53
CA ASN A 173 -34.27 -32.30 -17.32
C ASN A 173 -35.19 -31.42 -18.19
N GLU A 174 -34.63 -30.53 -19.02
CA GLU A 174 -35.30 -29.73 -20.06
C GLU A 174 -35.01 -30.29 -21.45
#